data_AF-A0A7U4M2Q8-F1
#
_entry.id   AF-A0A7U4M2Q8-F1
#
_cell.length_a   1.000
_cell.length_b   1.000
_cell.length_c   1.000
_cell.angle_alpha   90.00
_cell.angle_beta   90.00
_cell.angle_gamma   90.00
#
_symmetry.space_group_name_H-M   'P 1'
#
loop_
_entity.id
_entity.type
_entity.pdbx_description
1 polymer ?
#
loop_
_entity_poly.entity_id
_entity_poly.type
_entity_poly.pdbx_seq_one_letter_code
_entity_poly.pdbx_strand_id
1 'polypeptide(L)'
;MMNLEVKYPKLFDKLEDKEVELRHLLNVDENYEDYDSEEYEFDFEEYNFVIYIAEPVQKILGEEKMSALADTLGDHSAFENFVISEEDLYGVKSALSEEEIVTLVLEHIEEMV
;
A
#
# COMPACT_ATOMS: atom_id res chain seq x y z
N MET A 1 -0.78 -8.51 16.97
CA MET A 1 -2.00 -8.20 16.20
C MET A 1 -2.32 -6.73 16.38
N MET A 2 -2.25 -5.97 15.29
CA MET A 2 -2.59 -4.55 15.25
C MET A 2 -4.11 -4.41 15.36
N ASN A 3 -4.61 -3.52 16.22
CA ASN A 3 -6.04 -3.24 16.30
C ASN A 3 -6.38 -2.12 15.30
N LEU A 4 -6.95 -2.49 14.15
CA LEU A 4 -7.26 -1.59 13.05
C LEU A 4 -8.28 -0.51 13.45
N GLU A 5 -9.33 -0.88 14.19
CA GLU A 5 -10.37 0.05 14.66
C GLU A 5 -9.78 1.17 15.52
N VAL A 6 -8.80 0.84 16.37
CA VAL A 6 -8.19 1.82 17.27
C VAL A 6 -7.18 2.72 16.56
N LYS A 7 -6.43 2.18 15.58
CA LYS A 7 -5.37 2.92 14.89
C LYS A 7 -5.89 3.73 13.69
N TYR A 8 -6.87 3.20 12.96
CA TYR A 8 -7.40 3.78 11.73
C TYR A 8 -8.93 3.88 11.81
N PRO A 9 -9.47 4.66 12.76
CA PRO A 9 -10.90 4.70 13.05
C PRO A 9 -11.74 5.20 11.87
N LYS A 10 -11.28 6.18 11.09
CA LYS A 10 -12.07 6.72 9.97
C LYS A 10 -12.18 5.70 8.84
N LEU A 11 -11.07 5.07 8.48
CA LEU A 11 -11.06 3.97 7.51
C LEU A 11 -11.94 2.84 8.00
N PHE A 12 -11.76 2.42 9.26
CA PHE A 12 -12.52 1.32 9.83
C PHE A 12 -14.01 1.61 9.86
N ASP A 13 -14.44 2.83 10.18
CA ASP A 13 -15.85 3.26 10.18
C ASP A 13 -16.51 3.10 8.80
N LYS A 14 -15.75 3.29 7.71
CA LYS A 14 -16.24 3.20 6.32
C LYS A 14 -16.32 1.78 5.77
N LEU A 15 -15.63 0.82 6.38
CA LEU A 15 -15.66 -0.57 5.94
C LEU A 15 -17.05 -1.18 6.10
N GLU A 16 -17.52 -1.89 5.08
CA GLU A 16 -18.81 -2.60 5.12
C GLU A 16 -18.74 -3.79 6.08
N ASP A 17 -17.61 -4.51 6.08
CA ASP A 17 -17.33 -5.62 6.99
C ASP A 17 -16.41 -5.15 8.12
N LYS A 18 -16.79 -5.44 9.37
CA LYS A 18 -16.02 -5.09 10.57
C LYS A 18 -15.14 -6.25 11.06
N GLU A 19 -15.25 -7.43 10.46
CA GLU A 19 -14.42 -8.60 10.76
C GLU A 19 -13.19 -8.70 9.81
N VAL A 20 -12.77 -7.58 9.23
CA VAL A 20 -11.60 -7.53 8.33
C VAL A 20 -10.26 -7.60 9.09
N GLU A 21 -9.23 -8.03 8.37
CA GLU A 21 -7.85 -8.07 8.81
C GLU A 21 -7.01 -7.15 7.91
N LEU A 22 -5.77 -6.86 8.33
CA LEU A 22 -4.87 -5.96 7.61
C LEU A 22 -4.69 -6.35 6.13
N ARG A 23 -4.45 -7.65 5.85
CA ARG A 23 -4.28 -8.20 4.50
C ARG A 23 -5.49 -8.00 3.59
N HIS A 24 -6.68 -7.74 4.15
CA HIS A 24 -7.89 -7.44 3.38
C HIS A 24 -7.96 -5.96 2.96
N LEU A 25 -7.04 -5.11 3.45
CA LEU A 25 -6.98 -3.68 3.18
C LEU A 25 -5.73 -3.29 2.39
N LEU A 26 -4.58 -3.85 2.77
CA LEU A 26 -3.27 -3.51 2.23
C LEU A 26 -2.36 -4.72 2.32
N ASN A 27 -1.63 -5.00 1.24
CA ASN A 27 -0.50 -5.93 1.25
C ASN A 27 0.78 -5.18 0.90
N VAL A 28 1.85 -5.51 1.62
CA VAL A 28 3.21 -5.06 1.31
C VAL A 28 4.09 -6.29 1.43
N ASP A 29 4.71 -6.66 0.32
CA ASP A 29 5.53 -7.86 0.22
C ASP A 29 6.91 -7.46 -0.33
N GLU A 30 7.99 -8.04 0.22
CA GLU A 30 9.33 -7.91 -0.36
C GLU A 30 9.33 -8.41 -1.83
N ASN A 31 9.89 -7.60 -2.72
CA ASN A 31 10.13 -7.97 -4.10
C ASN A 31 11.50 -8.67 -4.18
N TYR A 32 11.49 -9.96 -4.47
CA TYR A 32 12.70 -10.75 -4.60
C TYR A 32 12.93 -11.18 -6.04
N GLU A 33 14.19 -11.44 -6.38
CA GLU A 33 14.55 -12.11 -7.63
C GLU A 33 14.05 -13.57 -7.59
N ASP A 34 12.85 -13.82 -8.12
CA ASP A 34 12.38 -15.18 -8.34
C ASP A 34 12.78 -15.64 -9.74
N TYR A 35 13.89 -16.39 -9.83
CA TYR A 35 14.48 -16.90 -11.07
C TYR A 35 13.52 -17.76 -11.91
N ASP A 36 12.41 -18.25 -11.35
CA ASP A 36 11.43 -19.10 -12.04
C ASP A 36 10.19 -18.34 -12.55
N SER A 37 10.07 -17.03 -12.30
CA SER A 37 8.91 -16.23 -12.71
C SER A 37 9.26 -15.32 -13.89
N GLU A 38 8.71 -15.63 -15.07
CA GLU A 38 8.93 -14.86 -16.31
C GLU A 38 8.23 -13.49 -16.31
N GLU A 39 7.45 -13.13 -15.28
CA GLU A 39 6.55 -11.95 -15.27
C GLU A 39 6.54 -11.20 -13.92
N TYR A 40 7.68 -10.90 -13.30
CA TYR A 40 7.67 -9.87 -12.26
C TYR A 40 7.71 -8.48 -12.90
N GLU A 41 6.68 -7.67 -12.63
CA GLU A 41 6.52 -6.33 -13.21
C GLU A 41 7.57 -5.31 -12.75
N PHE A 42 8.29 -5.60 -11.66
CA PHE A 42 9.23 -4.68 -11.03
C PHE A 42 10.63 -5.27 -10.93
N ASP A 43 11.63 -4.52 -11.41
CA ASP A 43 13.04 -4.83 -11.18
C ASP A 43 13.34 -4.74 -9.67
N PHE A 44 13.68 -5.87 -9.04
CA PHE A 44 13.90 -5.95 -7.59
C PHE A 44 15.09 -5.12 -7.11
N GLU A 45 16.07 -4.83 -7.98
CA GLU A 45 17.19 -3.94 -7.65
C GLU A 45 16.72 -2.48 -7.56
N GLU A 46 15.71 -2.13 -8.35
CA GLU A 46 15.13 -0.80 -8.40
C GLU A 46 13.90 -0.62 -7.51
N TYR A 47 13.22 -1.70 -7.11
CA TYR A 47 12.00 -1.72 -6.30
C TYR A 47 11.97 -2.97 -5.42
N ASN A 48 12.38 -2.85 -4.15
CA ASN A 48 12.50 -3.99 -3.23
C ASN A 48 11.20 -4.34 -2.50
N PHE A 49 10.10 -3.61 -2.70
CA PHE A 49 8.77 -3.96 -2.21
C PHE A 49 7.70 -3.72 -3.26
N VAL A 50 6.65 -4.52 -3.17
CA VAL A 50 5.40 -4.34 -3.90
C VAL A 50 4.30 -3.98 -2.90
N ILE A 51 3.55 -2.92 -3.21
CA ILE A 51 2.41 -2.46 -2.42
C ILE A 51 1.14 -2.71 -3.22
N TYR A 52 0.19 -3.43 -2.63
CA TYR A 52 -1.13 -3.68 -3.21
C TYR A 52 -2.24 -3.09 -2.33
N ILE A 53 -3.00 -2.14 -2.86
CA ILE A 53 -4.14 -1.51 -2.19
C ILE A 53 -5.41 -2.32 -2.47
N ALA A 54 -5.99 -2.97 -1.47
CA ALA A 54 -7.13 -3.85 -1.72
C ALA A 54 -8.42 -3.09 -2.09
N GLU A 55 -9.32 -3.77 -2.82
CA GLU A 55 -10.59 -3.24 -3.31
C GLU A 55 -11.44 -2.48 -2.25
N PRO A 56 -11.54 -2.91 -0.97
CA PRO A 56 -12.29 -2.16 0.04
C PRO A 56 -11.73 -0.74 0.25
N VAL A 57 -10.41 -0.58 0.25
CA VAL A 57 -9.77 0.74 0.38
C VAL A 57 -10.01 1.57 -0.87
N GLN A 58 -9.84 0.97 -2.05
CA GLN A 58 -10.10 1.66 -3.32
C GLN A 58 -11.53 2.21 -3.40
N LYS A 59 -12.54 1.44 -2.97
CA LYS A 59 -13.95 1.88 -2.94
C LYS A 59 -14.19 3.04 -1.96
N ILE A 60 -13.50 3.04 -0.82
CA ILE A 60 -13.63 4.09 0.20
C ILE A 60 -13.00 5.40 -0.28
N LEU A 61 -11.84 5.32 -0.93
CA LEU A 61 -11.11 6.48 -1.43
C LEU A 61 -11.72 7.01 -2.74
N GLY A 62 -12.07 6.12 -3.66
CA GLY A 62 -12.44 6.45 -5.03
C GLY A 62 -11.24 6.94 -5.86
N GLU A 63 -11.43 7.02 -7.18
CA GLU A 63 -10.38 7.32 -8.16
C GLU A 63 -9.57 8.60 -7.83
N GLU A 64 -10.25 9.67 -7.42
CA GLU A 64 -9.61 10.96 -7.11
C GLU A 64 -8.62 10.84 -5.95
N LYS A 65 -9.02 10.18 -4.85
CA LYS A 65 -8.15 10.02 -3.68
C LYS A 65 -7.13 8.91 -3.87
N MET A 66 -7.41 7.89 -4.67
CA MET A 66 -6.42 6.89 -5.08
C MET A 66 -5.27 7.55 -5.86
N SER A 67 -5.61 8.40 -6.82
CA SER A 67 -4.62 9.19 -7.56
C SER A 67 -3.82 10.11 -6.64
N ALA A 68 -4.48 10.84 -5.74
CA ALA A 68 -3.80 11.69 -4.77
C ALA A 68 -2.91 10.90 -3.79
N LEU A 69 -3.30 9.68 -3.41
CA LEU A 69 -2.51 8.79 -2.58
C LEU A 69 -1.23 8.41 -3.31
N ALA A 70 -1.33 7.98 -4.56
CA ALA A 70 -0.19 7.62 -5.38
C ALA A 70 0.78 8.80 -5.57
N ASP A 71 0.27 10.01 -5.83
CA ASP A 71 1.08 11.23 -5.90
C ASP A 71 1.81 11.50 -4.56
N THR A 72 1.08 11.38 -3.44
CA THR A 72 1.63 11.64 -2.10
C THR A 72 2.72 10.64 -1.74
N LEU A 73 2.51 9.35 -2.05
CA LEU A 73 3.50 8.31 -1.83
C LEU A 73 4.70 8.48 -2.77
N GLY A 74 4.48 8.82 -4.04
CA GLY A 74 5.54 9.02 -5.02
C GLY A 74 6.51 10.16 -4.67
N ASP A 75 6.03 11.20 -3.98
CA ASP A 75 6.85 12.31 -3.48
C ASP A 75 7.43 12.07 -2.07
N HIS A 76 7.10 10.93 -1.43
CA HIS A 76 7.47 10.68 -0.04
C HIS A 76 8.94 10.30 0.10
N SER A 77 9.70 11.05 0.91
CA SER A 77 11.16 10.85 1.11
C SER A 77 11.59 9.48 1.67
N ALA A 78 10.64 8.64 2.08
CA ALA A 78 10.91 7.26 2.51
C ALA A 78 11.09 6.29 1.34
N PHE A 79 10.69 6.67 0.13
CA PHE A 79 10.85 5.89 -1.07
C PHE A 79 11.93 6.51 -1.95
N GLU A 80 13.02 5.77 -2.17
CA GLU A 80 14.10 6.16 -3.06
C GLU A 80 13.64 6.13 -4.52
N ASN A 81 12.84 5.12 -4.85
CA ASN A 81 12.15 4.96 -6.12
C ASN A 81 10.68 4.60 -5.84
N PHE A 82 9.80 5.06 -6.72
CA PHE A 82 8.38 4.76 -6.69
C PHE A 82 7.86 4.66 -8.12
N VAL A 83 7.11 3.60 -8.42
CA VAL A 83 6.46 3.43 -9.71
C VAL A 83 5.05 2.88 -9.52
N ILE A 84 4.14 3.37 -10.35
CA ILE A 84 2.76 2.92 -10.42
C ILE A 84 2.67 1.97 -11.61
N SER A 85 2.42 0.68 -11.36
CA SER A 85 2.12 -0.28 -12.43
C SER A 85 0.63 -0.22 -12.78
N GLU A 86 -0.21 -0.29 -11.74
CA GLU A 86 -1.66 -0.15 -11.83
C GLU A 86 -2.17 0.84 -10.78
N GLU A 87 -3.47 1.20 -10.84
CA GLU A 87 -4.07 2.15 -9.89
C GLU A 87 -3.89 1.73 -8.42
N ASP A 88 -3.82 0.43 -8.17
CA ASP A 88 -3.71 -0.20 -6.86
C ASP A 88 -2.41 -1.00 -6.64
N LEU A 89 -1.49 -1.00 -7.60
CA LEU A 89 -0.26 -1.78 -7.56
C LEU A 89 0.98 -0.91 -7.78
N TYR A 90 1.81 -0.78 -6.75
CA TYR A 90 2.98 0.07 -6.74
C TYR A 90 4.26 -0.73 -6.46
N GLY A 91 5.33 -0.40 -7.18
CA GLY A 91 6.68 -0.84 -6.87
C GLY A 91 7.42 0.27 -6.13
N VAL A 92 8.08 -0.05 -5.02
CA VAL A 92 8.84 0.93 -4.24
C VAL A 92 10.23 0.44 -3.87
N LYS A 93 11.17 1.36 -3.75
CA LYS A 93 12.47 1.14 -3.11
C LYS A 93 12.52 1.85 -1.79
N SER A 94 12.68 1.11 -0.71
CA SER A 94 12.75 1.68 0.63
C SER A 94 13.75 0.95 1.52
N ALA A 95 14.32 1.69 2.47
CA ALA A 95 15.07 1.12 3.59
C ALA A 95 14.16 0.74 4.78
N LEU A 96 12.87 1.07 4.71
CA LEU A 96 11.87 0.68 5.71
C LEU A 96 11.58 -0.81 5.65
N SER A 97 11.13 -1.37 6.77
CA SER A 97 10.56 -2.71 6.83
C SER A 97 9.12 -2.75 6.30
N GLU A 98 8.61 -3.95 5.96
CA GLU A 98 7.22 -4.15 5.53
C GLU A 98 6.22 -3.52 6.51
N GLU A 99 6.40 -3.74 7.82
CA GLU A 99 5.51 -3.19 8.86
C GLU A 99 5.52 -1.65 8.90
N GLU A 100 6.67 -1.03 8.64
CA GLU A 100 6.82 0.43 8.60
C GLU A 100 6.16 1.00 7.34
N ILE A 101 6.31 0.34 6.18
CA ILE A 101 5.63 0.74 4.94
C ILE A 101 4.12 0.59 5.08
N VAL A 102 3.64 -0.53 5.64
CA VAL A 102 2.22 -0.73 5.95
C VAL A 102 1.68 0.40 6.82
N THR A 103 2.42 0.75 7.88
CA THR A 103 2.00 1.82 8.79
C THR A 103 1.94 3.16 8.06
N LEU A 104 2.98 3.51 7.30
CA LEU A 104 3.06 4.74 6.52
C LEU A 104 1.88 4.85 5.54
N VAL A 105 1.62 3.81 4.76
CA VAL A 105 0.55 3.84 3.74
C VAL A 105 -0.82 3.94 4.40
N LEU A 106 -1.09 3.20 5.46
CA LEU A 106 -2.37 3.27 6.16
C LEU A 106 -2.60 4.59 6.89
N GLU A 107 -1.55 5.24 7.40
CA GLU A 107 -1.65 6.59 7.97
C GLU A 107 -2.10 7.60 6.90
N HIS A 108 -1.53 7.55 5.70
CA HIS A 108 -1.95 8.42 4.59
C HIS A 108 -3.38 8.12 4.13
N ILE A 109 -3.77 6.84 4.04
CA ILE A 109 -5.16 6.45 3.74
C ILE A 109 -6.11 7.03 4.79
N GLU A 110 -5.81 6.87 6.07
CA GLU A 110 -6.63 7.39 7.19
C GLU A 110 -6.75 8.92 7.17
N GLU A 111 -5.73 9.64 6.72
CA GLU A 111 -5.80 11.10 6.55
C GLU A 111 -6.76 11.50 5.41
N MET A 112 -6.84 10.66 4.37
CA MET A 112 -7.66 10.91 3.18
C MET A 112 -9.12 10.49 3.32
N VAL A 113 -9.48 9.60 4.25
CA VAL A 113 -10.88 9.19 4.52
C VAL A 113 -11.68 10.30 5.18
#